data_AF-A0A2E0NAF2-F1
#
_entry.id   AF-A0A2E0NAF2-F1
#
_cell.length_a   1.000
_cell.length_b   1.000
_cell.length_c   1.000
_cell.angle_alpha   90.00
_cell.angle_beta   90.00
_cell.angle_gamma   90.00
#
_symmetry.space_group_name_H-M   'P 1'
#
loop_
_entity.id
_entity.type
_entity.pdbx_description
1 polymer ?
#
loop_
_entity_poly.entity_id
_entity_poly.type
_entity_poly.pdbx_seq_one_letter_code
_entity_poly.pdbx_strand_id
1 'polypeptide(L)'
;MLRKSKHGYFKGSNCPISNEEGKFIMSDKESDKLGRILALVLRHAPEKFSVEMDINGWVDVSSLCDGIKAQRRDFHWLRPWHFEAVATTEEKGRYEVQGERMRATYGHSIEIEIDLPTDDIPEVLFYPVDKEEVDDIIKLGNE
;
A
#
# COMPACT_ATOMS: atom_id res chain seq x y z
N MET A 1 14.60 3.90 7.68
CA MET A 1 15.05 3.67 6.30
C MET A 1 14.64 2.27 5.90
N LEU A 2 14.27 2.04 4.64
CA LEU A 2 14.04 0.69 4.11
C LEU A 2 15.35 0.13 3.56
N ARG A 3 15.62 -1.13 3.91
CA ARG A 3 16.81 -1.88 3.49
C ARG A 3 16.43 -3.31 3.10
N LYS A 4 17.32 -3.99 2.38
CA LYS A 4 17.18 -5.39 1.97
C LYS A 4 18.36 -6.23 2.47
N SER A 5 18.06 -7.42 2.98
CA SER A 5 19.04 -8.46 3.30
C SER A 5 18.68 -9.76 2.59
N LYS A 6 19.45 -10.84 2.85
CA LYS A 6 19.08 -12.20 2.44
C LYS A 6 17.74 -12.68 3.02
N HIS A 7 17.26 -12.06 4.10
CA HIS A 7 16.00 -12.39 4.77
C HIS A 7 14.82 -11.51 4.31
N GLY A 8 14.99 -10.67 3.29
CA GLY A 8 13.94 -9.80 2.77
C GLY A 8 14.14 -8.32 3.12
N TYR A 9 13.08 -7.54 2.92
CA TYR A 9 13.03 -6.11 3.21
C TYR A 9 12.72 -5.85 4.67
N PHE A 10 13.27 -4.77 5.22
CA PHE A 10 13.04 -4.37 6.61
C PHE A 10 13.24 -2.87 6.79
N LYS A 11 12.68 -2.34 7.89
CA LYS A 11 12.93 -0.98 8.36
C LYS A 11 14.07 -1.00 9.38
N GLY A 12 15.01 -0.06 9.25
CA GLY A 12 16.15 0.10 10.15
C GLY A 12 17.50 -0.05 9.44
N SER A 13 18.60 -0.06 10.21
CA SER A 13 19.96 -0.19 9.68
C SER A 13 20.37 -1.65 9.50
N ASN A 14 20.11 -2.48 10.52
CA ASN A 14 20.55 -3.86 10.60
C ASN A 14 19.38 -4.82 10.44
N CYS A 15 19.61 -5.94 9.77
CA CYS A 15 18.63 -6.99 9.59
C CYS A 15 18.16 -7.52 10.95
N PRO A 16 16.84 -7.66 11.21
CA PRO A 16 16.35 -8.16 12.49
C PRO A 16 16.73 -9.62 12.79
N ILE A 17 17.19 -10.37 11.78
CA ILE A 17 17.56 -11.79 11.91
C ILE A 17 19.09 -11.98 11.99
N SER A 18 19.87 -11.42 11.06
CA SER A 18 21.34 -11.60 11.08
C SER A 18 22.11 -10.48 11.78
N ASN A 19 21.46 -9.36 12.12
CA ASN A 19 22.10 -8.14 12.61
C ASN A 19 23.17 -7.56 11.66
N GLU A 20 23.21 -7.99 10.39
CA GLU A 20 24.08 -7.43 9.36
C GLU A 20 23.45 -6.15 8.78
N GLU A 21 24.28 -5.19 8.37
CA GLU A 21 23.78 -4.00 7.66
C GLU A 21 23.16 -4.42 6.31
N GLY A 22 21.94 -3.95 6.05
CA GLY A 22 21.24 -4.25 4.80
C GLY A 22 21.64 -3.32 3.65
N LYS A 23 21.41 -3.75 2.42
CA LYS A 23 21.50 -2.88 1.25
C LYS A 23 20.45 -1.78 1.33
N PHE A 24 20.86 -0.53 1.14
CA PHE A 24 19.94 0.61 1.08
C PHE A 24 18.92 0.46 -0.06
N ILE A 25 17.65 0.73 0.25
CA ILE A 25 16.53 0.69 -0.70
C ILE A 25 15.94 2.08 -0.86
N MET A 26 15.50 2.71 0.23
CA MET A 26 15.02 4.09 0.24
C MET A 26 15.03 4.68 1.66
N SER A 27 15.05 6.00 1.75
CA SER A 27 14.89 6.73 3.02
C SER A 27 13.45 6.70 3.51
N ASP A 28 13.23 7.02 4.79
CA ASP A 28 11.86 7.11 5.35
C ASP A 28 11.05 8.19 4.65
N LYS A 29 11.68 9.34 4.36
CA LYS A 29 11.04 10.43 3.62
C LYS A 29 10.58 10.02 2.22
N GLU A 30 11.37 9.21 1.52
CA GLU A 30 11.00 8.67 0.21
C GLU A 30 9.85 7.66 0.32
N SER A 31 9.93 6.75 1.31
CA SER A 31 8.86 5.78 1.60
C SER A 31 7.53 6.45 1.94
N ASP A 32 7.55 7.47 2.79
CA ASP A 32 6.33 8.20 3.18
C ASP A 32 5.71 8.94 2.00
N LYS A 33 6.53 9.60 1.18
CA LYS A 33 6.05 10.26 -0.05
C LYS A 33 5.47 9.24 -1.03
N LEU A 34 6.13 8.10 -1.21
CA LEU A 34 5.67 7.03 -2.09
C LEU A 34 4.34 6.46 -1.59
N GLY A 35 4.22 6.18 -0.29
CA GLY A 35 2.98 5.69 0.31
C GLY A 35 1.79 6.62 0.11
N ARG A 36 1.99 7.94 0.20
CA ARG A 36 0.93 8.93 -0.10
C ARG A 36 0.51 8.91 -1.57
N ILE A 37 1.45 8.73 -2.49
CA ILE A 37 1.15 8.59 -3.92
C ILE A 37 0.40 7.27 -4.17
N LEU A 38 0.88 6.16 -3.62
CA LEU A 38 0.23 4.87 -3.73
C LEU A 38 -1.20 4.90 -3.20
N ALA A 39 -1.44 5.54 -2.05
CA ALA A 39 -2.79 5.73 -1.54
C ALA A 39 -3.67 6.53 -2.51
N LEU A 40 -3.14 7.59 -3.14
CA LEU A 40 -3.89 8.35 -4.14
C LEU A 40 -4.22 7.50 -5.38
N VAL A 41 -3.22 6.87 -5.97
CA VAL A 41 -3.35 6.14 -7.24
C VAL A 41 -4.19 4.89 -7.06
N LEU A 42 -3.86 4.07 -6.06
CA LEU A 42 -4.45 2.74 -5.90
C LEU A 42 -5.84 2.78 -5.26
N ARG A 43 -6.31 3.91 -4.73
CA ARG A 43 -7.61 3.98 -4.03
C ARG A 43 -8.59 4.99 -4.60
N HIS A 44 -8.10 6.02 -5.29
CA HIS A 44 -8.91 7.20 -5.57
C HIS A 44 -8.85 7.65 -7.03
N ALA A 45 -7.65 7.67 -7.61
CA ALA A 45 -7.42 8.39 -8.87
C ALA A 45 -6.27 7.79 -9.70
N PRO A 46 -6.42 6.56 -10.22
CA PRO A 46 -5.39 5.93 -11.05
C PRO A 46 -5.10 6.72 -12.34
N GLU A 47 -6.10 7.39 -12.89
CA GLU A 47 -6.03 8.20 -14.11
C GLU A 47 -5.06 9.40 -13.99
N LYS A 48 -4.86 9.94 -12.76
CA LYS A 48 -3.90 11.04 -12.52
C LYS A 48 -2.46 10.66 -12.86
N PHE A 49 -2.17 9.37 -12.89
CA PHE A 49 -0.86 8.83 -13.21
C PHE A 49 -0.88 8.00 -14.51
N SER A 50 -1.97 8.08 -15.27
CA SER A 50 -2.15 7.31 -16.51
C SER A 50 -1.97 5.81 -16.30
N VAL A 51 -2.47 5.32 -15.16
CA VAL A 51 -2.44 3.90 -14.78
C VAL A 51 -3.83 3.32 -15.01
N GLU A 52 -3.89 2.19 -15.71
CA GLU A 52 -5.11 1.40 -15.84
C GLU A 52 -5.24 0.46 -14.64
N MET A 53 -6.46 0.36 -14.10
CA MET A 53 -6.78 -0.49 -12.96
C MET A 53 -7.91 -1.45 -13.34
N ASP A 54 -7.74 -2.73 -13.00
CA ASP A 54 -8.81 -3.71 -13.21
C ASP A 54 -9.88 -3.65 -12.11
N ILE A 55 -10.96 -4.41 -12.31
CA ILE A 55 -12.10 -4.45 -11.38
C ILE A 55 -11.70 -4.91 -9.97
N ASN A 56 -10.62 -5.68 -9.82
CA ASN A 56 -10.13 -6.18 -8.54
C ASN A 56 -9.10 -5.23 -7.89
N GLY A 57 -8.87 -4.05 -8.49
CA GLY A 57 -7.95 -3.02 -8.02
C GLY A 57 -6.49 -3.21 -8.46
N TRP A 58 -6.18 -4.20 -9.29
CA TRP A 58 -4.80 -4.45 -9.72
C TRP A 58 -4.35 -3.47 -10.79
N VAL A 59 -3.10 -3.03 -10.65
CA VAL A 59 -2.38 -2.25 -11.65
C VAL A 59 -1.06 -2.91 -12.00
N ASP A 60 -0.61 -2.72 -13.25
CA ASP A 60 0.73 -3.12 -13.66
C ASP A 60 1.81 -2.26 -12.97
N VAL A 61 2.78 -2.93 -12.35
CA VAL A 61 3.83 -2.29 -11.55
C VAL A 61 4.74 -1.41 -12.41
N SER A 62 5.02 -1.81 -13.65
CA SER A 62 5.89 -1.05 -14.55
C SER A 62 5.20 0.24 -14.99
N SER A 63 3.94 0.14 -15.37
CA SER A 63 3.07 1.25 -15.74
C SER A 63 2.88 2.22 -14.57
N LEU A 64 2.68 1.71 -13.35
CA LEU A 64 2.66 2.52 -12.13
C LEU A 64 3.99 3.26 -11.89
N CYS A 65 5.12 2.56 -12.05
CA CYS A 65 6.46 3.16 -11.92
C CYS A 65 6.65 4.32 -12.90
N ASP A 66 6.31 4.10 -14.16
CA ASP A 66 6.51 5.08 -15.23
C ASP A 66 5.54 6.25 -15.12
N GLY A 67 4.27 5.99 -14.76
CA GLY A 67 3.28 7.02 -14.46
C GLY A 67 3.73 7.95 -13.33
N ILE A 68 4.23 7.38 -12.22
CA ILE A 68 4.77 8.18 -11.10
C ILE A 68 5.95 9.02 -11.55
N LYS A 69 6.91 8.45 -12.27
CA LYS A 69 8.08 9.18 -12.77
C LYS A 69 7.73 10.31 -13.73
N ALA A 70 6.76 10.08 -14.62
CA ALA A 70 6.30 11.08 -15.58
C ALA A 70 5.67 12.30 -14.88
N GLN A 71 4.87 12.06 -13.85
CA GLN A 71 4.17 13.13 -13.12
C GLN A 71 5.04 13.76 -12.01
N ARG A 72 6.04 13.05 -11.49
CA ARG A 72 6.81 13.45 -10.31
C ARG A 72 8.31 13.32 -10.55
N ARG A 73 8.94 14.44 -10.94
CA ARG A 73 10.40 14.51 -11.19
C ARG A 73 11.26 14.08 -9.98
N ASP A 74 10.74 14.25 -8.76
CA ASP A 74 11.44 13.82 -7.54
C ASP A 74 11.49 12.29 -7.34
N PHE A 75 10.88 11.51 -8.25
CA PHE A 75 10.84 10.04 -8.25
C PHE A 75 11.68 9.38 -9.35
N HIS A 76 12.63 10.08 -9.97
CA HIS A 76 13.53 9.50 -11.00
C HIS A 76 14.28 8.21 -10.55
N TRP A 77 14.52 8.06 -9.24
CA TRP A 77 15.15 6.89 -8.63
C TRP A 77 14.21 5.67 -8.53
N LEU A 78 12.88 5.86 -8.65
CA LEU A 78 11.90 4.80 -8.49
C LEU A 78 12.11 3.67 -9.52
N ARG A 79 11.86 2.45 -9.08
CA ARG A 79 12.00 1.19 -9.83
C ARG A 79 10.91 0.23 -9.37
N PRO A 80 10.44 -0.70 -10.22
CA PRO A 80 9.42 -1.70 -9.88
C PRO A 80 9.60 -2.41 -8.52
N TRP A 81 10.81 -2.87 -8.20
CA TRP A 81 11.09 -3.59 -6.96
C TRP A 81 10.90 -2.77 -5.67
N HIS A 82 10.81 -1.43 -5.75
CA HIS A 82 10.52 -0.59 -4.59
C HIS A 82 9.10 -0.79 -4.07
N PHE A 83 8.14 -1.17 -4.93
CA PHE A 83 6.76 -1.39 -4.51
C PHE A 83 6.63 -2.64 -3.63
N GLU A 84 7.36 -3.70 -3.98
CA GLU A 84 7.50 -4.90 -3.12
C GLU A 84 8.10 -4.53 -1.76
N ALA A 85 9.14 -3.69 -1.74
CA ALA A 85 9.75 -3.22 -0.50
C ALA A 85 8.77 -2.44 0.39
N VAL A 86 7.93 -1.60 -0.21
CA VAL A 86 6.87 -0.87 0.52
C VAL A 86 5.81 -1.83 1.04
N ALA A 87 5.26 -2.70 0.19
CA ALA A 87 4.19 -3.62 0.56
C ALA A 87 4.61 -4.58 1.70
N THR A 88 5.82 -5.12 1.62
CA THR A 88 6.33 -6.09 2.60
C THR A 88 6.73 -5.49 3.95
N THR A 89 6.99 -4.18 4.02
CA THR A 89 7.41 -3.50 5.27
C THR A 89 6.32 -2.63 5.89
N GLU A 90 5.11 -2.68 5.33
CA GLU A 90 3.95 -1.95 5.81
C GLU A 90 3.13 -2.82 6.77
N GLU A 91 3.01 -2.39 8.02
CA GLU A 91 2.44 -3.18 9.12
C GLU A 91 0.92 -3.38 9.01
N LYS A 92 0.20 -2.47 8.36
CA LYS A 92 -1.26 -2.56 8.19
C LYS A 92 -1.67 -3.35 6.96
N GLY A 93 -0.71 -3.91 6.20
CA GLY A 93 -1.00 -4.67 4.99
C GLY A 93 -1.77 -3.88 3.94
N ARG A 94 -1.55 -2.55 3.84
CA ARG A 94 -2.28 -1.65 2.91
C ARG A 94 -2.18 -2.02 1.44
N TYR A 95 -1.15 -2.77 1.07
CA TYR A 95 -0.82 -3.07 -0.31
C TYR A 95 -0.48 -4.54 -0.46
N GLU A 96 -0.85 -5.08 -1.61
CA GLU A 96 -0.53 -6.43 -2.04
C GLU A 96 0.24 -6.36 -3.35
N VAL A 97 1.24 -7.22 -3.52
CA VAL A 97 1.99 -7.39 -4.76
C VAL A 97 1.94 -8.86 -5.16
N GLN A 98 1.53 -9.12 -6.40
CA GLN A 98 1.51 -10.45 -7.01
C GLN A 98 2.19 -10.39 -8.37
N GLY A 99 3.41 -10.95 -8.46
CA GLY A 99 4.22 -10.89 -9.67
C GLY A 99 4.49 -9.44 -10.09
N GLU A 100 3.98 -9.06 -11.26
CA GLU A 100 4.14 -7.72 -11.83
C GLU A 100 2.94 -6.81 -11.55
N ARG A 101 2.05 -7.18 -10.62
CA ARG A 101 0.86 -6.40 -10.26
C ARG A 101 0.87 -5.96 -8.81
N MET A 102 0.28 -4.80 -8.56
CA MET A 102 0.08 -4.24 -7.21
C MET A 102 -1.36 -3.74 -7.06
N ARG A 103 -1.91 -3.82 -5.85
CA ARG A 103 -3.16 -3.15 -5.48
C ARG A 103 -3.14 -2.63 -4.06
N ALA A 104 -4.07 -1.76 -3.72
CA ALA A 104 -4.42 -1.53 -2.32
C ALA A 104 -5.37 -2.64 -1.85
N THR A 105 -5.26 -3.02 -0.57
CA THR A 105 -6.13 -4.06 0.02
C THR A 105 -7.43 -3.48 0.59
N TYR A 106 -7.50 -2.16 0.78
CA TYR A 106 -8.69 -1.48 1.31
C TYR A 106 -8.66 0.02 1.05
N GLY A 107 -9.80 0.67 1.30
CA GLY A 107 -9.92 2.13 1.33
C GLY A 107 -10.16 2.78 -0.03
N HIS A 108 -10.68 2.04 -1.00
CA HIS A 108 -11.04 2.55 -2.31
C HIS A 108 -12.26 3.47 -2.22
N SER A 109 -12.23 4.58 -2.96
CA SER A 109 -13.39 5.46 -3.20
C SER A 109 -13.91 5.35 -4.64
N ILE A 110 -13.39 4.38 -5.38
CA ILE A 110 -13.79 4.02 -6.74
C ILE A 110 -14.42 2.64 -6.69
N GLU A 111 -15.30 2.36 -7.65
CA GLU A 111 -15.99 1.09 -7.73
C GLU A 111 -15.02 -0.03 -8.13
N ILE A 112 -14.87 -1.01 -7.22
CA ILE A 112 -14.06 -2.21 -7.42
C ILE A 112 -14.78 -3.42 -6.78
N GLU A 113 -14.47 -4.62 -7.24
CA GLU A 113 -14.91 -5.88 -6.67
C GLU A 113 -13.68 -6.61 -6.10
N ILE A 114 -13.29 -6.31 -4.87
CA ILE A 114 -12.07 -6.91 -4.29
C ILE A 114 -12.31 -8.38 -3.90
N ASP A 115 -11.40 -9.26 -4.34
CA ASP A 115 -11.44 -10.70 -4.08
C ASP A 115 -10.54 -11.11 -2.90
N LEU A 116 -10.72 -10.46 -1.73
CA LEU A 116 -9.98 -10.83 -0.53
C LEU A 116 -10.51 -12.10 0.13
N PRO A 117 -9.65 -12.90 0.79
CA PRO A 117 -10.09 -14.03 1.60
C PRO A 117 -11.08 -13.59 2.68
N THR A 118 -12.13 -14.40 2.87
CA THR A 118 -13.18 -14.18 3.88
C THR A 118 -13.15 -15.23 5.00
N ASP A 119 -12.10 -16.06 5.03
CA ASP A 119 -11.86 -17.06 6.06
C ASP A 119 -11.17 -16.45 7.30
N ASP A 120 -11.22 -17.17 8.43
CA ASP A 120 -10.52 -16.82 9.68
C ASP A 120 -10.79 -15.40 10.24
N ILE A 121 -11.94 -14.80 9.90
CA ILE A 121 -12.35 -13.51 10.45
C ILE A 121 -12.67 -13.67 11.94
N PRO A 122 -12.10 -12.84 12.84
CA PRO A 122 -12.43 -12.88 14.26
C PRO A 122 -13.93 -12.66 14.52
N GLU A 123 -14.48 -13.34 15.53
CA GLU A 123 -15.91 -13.20 15.91
C GLU A 123 -16.30 -11.76 16.30
N VAL A 124 -15.34 -10.96 16.75
CA VAL A 124 -15.54 -9.58 17.18
C VAL A 124 -14.56 -8.65 16.48
N LEU A 125 -15.10 -7.60 15.86
CA LEU A 125 -14.36 -6.49 15.25
C LEU A 125 -14.73 -5.17 15.92
N PHE A 126 -13.88 -4.16 15.75
CA PHE A 126 -14.09 -2.83 16.31
C PHE A 126 -14.13 -1.78 15.21
N TYR A 127 -15.06 -0.84 15.32
CA TYR A 127 -15.13 0.33 14.48
C TYR A 127 -14.96 1.58 15.36
N PRO A 128 -13.90 2.39 15.17
CA PRO A 128 -13.72 3.62 15.93
C PRO A 128 -14.76 4.65 15.47
N VAL A 129 -15.41 5.29 16.44
CA VAL A 129 -16.45 6.31 16.20
C VAL A 129 -16.15 7.52 17.09
N ASP A 130 -16.27 8.72 16.51
CA ASP A 130 -16.20 9.95 17.29
C ASP A 130 -17.43 10.07 18.20
N LYS A 131 -17.26 10.58 19.42
CA LYS A 131 -18.32 10.57 20.44
C LYS A 131 -19.62 11.25 19.98
N GLU A 132 -19.49 12.27 19.13
CA GLU A 132 -20.62 13.01 18.58
C GLU A 132 -21.43 12.20 17.55
N GLU A 133 -20.84 11.17 16.93
CA GLU A 133 -21.46 10.38 15.86
C GLU A 133 -22.01 9.03 16.36
N VAL A 134 -21.77 8.67 17.63
CA VAL A 134 -22.13 7.36 18.19
C VAL A 134 -23.62 7.05 18.03
N ASP A 135 -24.48 8.01 18.36
CA ASP A 135 -25.93 7.80 18.28
C ASP A 135 -26.41 7.55 16.85
N ASP A 136 -25.77 8.17 15.86
CA ASP A 136 -26.15 8.03 14.46
C ASP A 136 -25.63 6.73 13.86
N ILE A 137 -24.39 6.34 14.19
CA ILE A 137 -23.84 5.04 13.80
C ILE A 137 -24.65 3.88 14.41
N ILE A 138 -25.04 3.98 15.68
CA ILE A 138 -25.88 2.95 16.33
C ILE A 138 -27.25 2.83 15.64
N LYS A 139 -27.87 3.95 15.24
CA LYS A 139 -29.15 3.90 14.51
C LYS A 139 -29.00 3.21 13.16
N LEU A 140 -27.96 3.53 12.40
CA LEU A 140 -27.70 2.96 11.07
C LEU A 140 -27.40 1.45 11.12
N GLY A 141 -26.73 0.98 12.18
CA GLY A 141 -26.36 -0.43 12.32
C GLY A 141 -27.47 -1.38 12.82
N ASN A 142 -28.66 -0.88 13.14
CA ASN A 142 -29.80 -1.66 13.65
C ASN A 142 -30.88 -1.95 12.58
N GLU A 143 -30.62 -1.65 11.30
CA GLU A 143 -31.41 -2.08 10.14
C GLU A 143 -30.77 -3.27 9.44
#